data_AF-A0A1F9CH59-F1
#
_entry.id   AF-A0A1F9CH59-F1
#
_cell.length_a   1.000
_cell.length_b   1.000
_cell.length_c   1.000
_cell.angle_alpha   90.00
_cell.angle_beta   90.00
_cell.angle_gamma   90.00
#
_symmetry.space_group_name_H-M   'P 1'
#
loop_
_entity.id
_entity.type
_entity.pdbx_description
1 polymer ?
#
loop_
_entity_poly.entity_id
_entity_poly.type
_entity_poly.pdbx_seq_one_letter_code
_entity_poly.pdbx_strand_id
1 'polypeptide(L)'
;MTRFDEDRNVQVGRSGRGGRLNTEFLIEEGLKGNHLLFSKERIIEAFSRSPGTLEHLLQSRRDAINEAVGTLLSQPNLEEGREYVLGLARDDQHILILLYFHLVDSLLRRRKPVVH
;
A
#
# COMPACT_ATOMS: atom_id res chain seq x y z
N MET A 1 15.62 41.29 -37.94
CA MET A 1 15.50 39.88 -38.40
C MET A 1 16.22 39.02 -37.37
N THR A 2 15.48 38.54 -36.36
CA THR A 2 14.95 37.16 -36.23
C THR A 2 15.97 36.28 -35.48
N ARG A 3 15.82 36.19 -34.14
CA ARG A 3 15.40 34.99 -33.36
C ARG A 3 16.27 33.76 -33.60
N PHE A 4 16.86 33.20 -32.54
CA PHE A 4 16.26 32.09 -31.80
C PHE A 4 17.08 31.82 -30.53
N ASP A 5 16.44 32.04 -29.38
CA ASP A 5 16.76 31.46 -28.08
C ASP A 5 16.83 29.93 -28.18
N GLU A 6 17.83 29.32 -27.54
CA GLU A 6 17.69 27.97 -26.97
C GLU A 6 18.81 27.69 -25.94
N ASP A 7 18.86 28.51 -24.88
CA ASP A 7 19.35 28.07 -23.58
C ASP A 7 18.38 27.01 -23.04
N ARG A 8 18.58 25.75 -23.44
CA ARG A 8 17.96 24.61 -22.74
C ARG A 8 18.72 24.38 -21.45
N ASN A 9 18.45 25.25 -20.49
CA ASN A 9 18.62 24.98 -19.07
C ASN A 9 17.67 23.83 -18.70
N VAL A 10 18.15 22.59 -18.90
CA VAL A 10 17.46 21.38 -18.45
C VAL A 10 17.60 21.32 -16.94
N GLN A 11 16.75 22.10 -16.29
CA GLN A 11 16.50 22.06 -14.86
C GLN A 11 15.62 20.83 -14.58
N VAL A 12 16.23 19.64 -14.65
CA VAL A 12 15.61 18.43 -14.10
C VAL A 12 15.78 18.51 -12.59
N GLY A 13 14.83 19.22 -11.99
CA GLY A 13 14.64 19.26 -10.56
C GLY A 13 14.23 17.89 -10.04
N ARG A 14 14.94 17.46 -9.00
CA ARG A 14 14.46 16.60 -7.90
C ARG A 14 14.12 15.15 -8.25
N SER A 15 15.15 14.34 -8.45
CA SER A 15 15.13 12.94 -8.03
C SER A 15 16.20 12.76 -6.96
N GLY A 16 15.80 12.59 -5.70
CA GLY A 16 16.77 12.44 -4.60
C GLY A 16 16.31 13.00 -3.26
N ARG A 17 15.11 12.66 -2.81
CA ARG A 17 14.79 12.59 -1.39
C ARG A 17 13.80 11.44 -1.23
N GLY A 18 14.33 10.25 -0.94
CA GLY A 18 13.55 9.05 -0.64
C GLY A 18 12.73 9.31 0.61
N GLY A 19 11.51 9.82 0.42
CA GLY A 19 10.53 9.93 1.47
C GLY A 19 9.93 8.54 1.66
N ARG A 20 10.19 7.92 2.81
CA ARG A 20 9.56 6.65 3.20
C ARG A 20 8.08 6.61 2.85
N LEU A 21 7.57 5.41 2.56
CA LEU A 21 6.15 5.19 2.31
C LEU A 21 5.29 5.95 3.31
N ASN A 22 4.43 6.82 2.79
CA ASN A 22 3.49 7.56 3.60
C ASN A 22 2.22 6.71 3.78
N THR A 23 2.07 6.09 4.95
CA THR A 23 0.91 5.26 5.30
C THR A 23 -0.40 6.04 5.22
N GLU A 24 -0.40 7.31 5.59
CA GLU A 24 -1.61 8.14 5.56
C GLU A 24 -2.10 8.33 4.13
N PHE A 25 -1.19 8.60 3.19
CA PHE A 25 -1.50 8.66 1.76
C PHE A 25 -2.06 7.33 1.23
N LEU A 26 -1.44 6.19 1.57
CA LEU A 26 -1.91 4.86 1.15
C LEU A 26 -3.32 4.53 1.67
N ILE A 27 -3.62 4.96 2.90
CA ILE A 27 -4.93 4.78 3.51
C ILE A 27 -5.94 5.71 2.86
N GLU A 28 -5.62 6.99 2.64
CA GLU A 28 -6.50 7.94 1.97
C GLU A 28 -6.88 7.49 0.57
N GLU A 29 -5.91 7.02 -0.21
CA GLU A 29 -6.15 6.45 -1.53
C GLU A 29 -6.99 5.17 -1.43
N GLY A 30 -6.73 4.32 -0.44
CA GLY A 30 -7.55 3.14 -0.16
C GLY A 30 -9.01 3.47 0.12
N LEU A 31 -9.28 4.52 0.90
CA LEU A 31 -10.63 5.01 1.19
C LEU A 31 -11.34 5.55 -0.05
N LYS A 32 -10.60 5.98 -1.08
CA LYS A 32 -11.13 6.38 -2.40
C LYS A 32 -11.28 5.20 -3.37
N GLY A 33 -10.88 3.98 -2.97
CA GLY A 33 -10.89 2.78 -3.81
C GLY A 33 -9.60 2.54 -4.59
N ASN A 34 -8.55 3.33 -4.35
CA ASN A 34 -7.25 3.21 -5.00
C ASN A 34 -6.31 2.34 -4.13
N HIS A 35 -6.10 1.08 -4.53
CA HIS A 35 -5.30 0.11 -3.77
C HIS A 35 -3.87 0.01 -4.30
N LEU A 36 -3.07 1.05 -4.07
CA LEU A 36 -1.78 1.26 -4.73
C LEU A 36 -0.73 0.15 -4.55
N LEU A 37 -0.80 -0.62 -3.44
CA LEU A 37 0.15 -1.68 -3.13
C LEU A 37 -0.25 -3.07 -3.69
N PHE A 38 -1.50 -3.25 -4.11
CA PHE A 38 -2.05 -4.57 -4.40
C PHE A 38 -2.75 -4.60 -5.76
N SER A 39 -2.46 -5.61 -6.57
CA SER A 39 -3.19 -5.79 -7.82
C SER A 39 -4.61 -6.29 -7.56
N LYS A 40 -5.53 -6.02 -8.48
CA LYS A 40 -6.91 -6.49 -8.41
C LYS A 40 -7.01 -8.01 -8.25
N GLU A 41 -6.17 -8.74 -8.98
CA GLU A 41 -6.11 -10.20 -8.96
C GLU A 41 -5.72 -10.71 -7.58
N ARG A 42 -4.72 -10.07 -6.94
CA ARG A 42 -4.29 -10.40 -5.57
C ARG A 42 -5.35 -10.12 -4.53
N ILE A 43 -6.06 -9.00 -4.69
CA ILE A 43 -7.19 -8.66 -3.81
C ILE A 43 -8.26 -9.74 -3.92
N ILE A 44 -8.70 -10.08 -5.13
CA ILE A 44 -9.71 -11.12 -5.36
C ILE A 44 -9.26 -12.46 -4.76
N GLU A 45 -8.01 -12.86 -5.01
CA GLU A 45 -7.43 -14.09 -4.46
C GLU A 45 -7.48 -14.12 -2.93
N ALA A 46 -7.03 -13.04 -2.27
CA ALA A 46 -7.02 -12.95 -0.81
C ALA A 46 -8.42 -13.08 -0.21
N PHE A 47 -9.43 -12.43 -0.82
CA PHE A 47 -10.81 -12.47 -0.35
C PHE A 47 -11.57 -13.76 -0.70
N SER A 48 -11.09 -14.54 -1.67
CA SER A 48 -11.66 -15.84 -2.02
C SER A 48 -11.38 -16.95 -1.00
N ARG A 49 -10.42 -16.73 -0.09
CA ARG A 49 -10.09 -17.70 0.97
C ARG A 49 -11.10 -17.63 2.11
N SER A 50 -11.33 -18.75 2.79
CA SER A 50 -12.32 -18.79 3.87
C SER A 50 -11.90 -17.90 5.05
N PRO A 51 -12.82 -17.14 5.68
CA PRO A 51 -12.50 -16.24 6.79
C PRO A 51 -11.82 -16.92 7.98
N GLY A 52 -12.18 -18.17 8.29
CA GLY A 52 -11.56 -18.94 9.39
C GLY A 52 -10.08 -19.25 9.17
N THR A 53 -9.58 -19.13 7.94
CA THR A 53 -8.17 -19.32 7.61
C THR A 53 -7.32 -18.13 8.08
N LEU A 54 -7.87 -16.91 8.11
CA LEU A 54 -7.12 -15.69 8.43
C LEU A 54 -6.70 -15.63 9.90
N GLU A 55 -7.61 -15.97 10.81
CA GLU A 55 -7.35 -15.87 12.25
C GLU A 55 -6.29 -16.89 12.70
N HIS A 56 -6.37 -18.12 12.18
CA HIS A 56 -5.37 -19.15 12.41
C HIS A 56 -4.01 -18.79 11.78
N LEU A 57 -4.00 -18.26 10.54
CA LEU A 57 -2.77 -17.82 9.88
C LEU A 57 -2.10 -16.67 10.64
N LEU A 58 -2.87 -15.66 11.08
CA LEU A 58 -2.37 -14.52 11.85
C LEU A 58 -1.72 -14.95 13.16
N GLN A 59 -2.33 -15.89 13.89
CA GLN A 59 -1.73 -16.39 15.14
C GLN A 59 -0.40 -17.09 14.89
N SER A 60 -0.32 -17.91 13.84
CA SER A 60 0.91 -18.66 13.52
C SER A 60 2.03 -17.81 12.88
N ARG A 61 1.69 -16.64 12.31
CA ARG A 61 2.63 -15.80 11.53
C ARG A 61 2.79 -14.38 12.05
N ARG A 62 2.32 -14.09 13.26
CA ARG A 62 2.29 -12.75 13.82
C ARG A 62 3.61 -11.99 13.68
N ASP A 63 4.73 -12.64 14.04
CA ASP A 63 6.05 -12.00 14.03
C ASP A 63 6.51 -11.71 12.60
N ALA A 64 6.34 -12.65 11.68
CA ALA A 64 6.66 -12.46 10.26
C ALA A 64 5.83 -11.32 9.65
N ILE A 65 4.56 -11.21 10.02
CA ILE A 65 3.69 -10.12 9.55
C ILE A 65 4.10 -8.78 10.14
N ASN A 66 4.45 -8.71 11.43
CA ASN A 66 4.96 -7.48 12.04
C ASN A 66 6.25 -7.01 11.37
N GLU A 67 7.18 -7.95 11.10
CA GLU A 67 8.40 -7.66 10.35
C GLU A 67 8.10 -7.19 8.92
N ALA A 68 7.15 -7.85 8.25
CA ALA A 68 6.74 -7.48 6.90
C ALA A 68 6.13 -6.08 6.84
N VAL A 69 5.28 -5.73 7.81
CA VAL A 69 4.73 -4.38 7.94
C VAL A 69 5.85 -3.37 8.22
N GLY A 70 6.75 -3.65 9.15
CA GLY A 70 7.88 -2.76 9.47
C GLY A 70 8.77 -2.51 8.25
N THR A 71 9.09 -3.56 7.51
CA THR A 71 9.90 -3.51 6.30
C THR A 71 9.18 -2.76 5.18
N LEU A 72 7.89 -3.03 4.97
CA LEU A 72 7.06 -2.31 4.01
C LEU A 72 7.05 -0.82 4.31
N LEU A 73 6.79 -0.42 5.55
CA LEU A 73 6.77 1.00 5.95
C LEU A 73 8.14 1.68 5.86
N SER A 74 9.22 0.90 5.85
CA SER A 74 10.58 1.43 5.67
C SER A 74 10.96 1.68 4.21
N GLN A 75 10.18 1.16 3.24
CA GLN A 75 10.46 1.31 1.82
C GLN A 75 10.45 2.79 1.41
N PRO A 76 11.36 3.20 0.50
CA PRO A 76 11.57 4.62 0.18
C PRO A 76 10.56 5.19 -0.81
N ASN A 77 9.72 4.37 -1.45
CA ASN A 77 8.67 4.81 -2.35
C ASN A 77 7.64 3.69 -2.61
N LEU A 78 6.58 4.04 -3.34
CA LEU A 78 5.46 3.15 -3.67
C LEU A 78 5.87 1.95 -4.52
N GLU A 79 6.77 2.16 -5.48
CA GLU A 79 7.21 1.12 -6.40
C GLU A 79 7.96 0.01 -5.64
N GLU A 80 8.94 0.39 -4.81
CA GLU A 80 9.67 -0.53 -3.94
C GLU A 80 8.75 -1.21 -2.91
N GLY A 81 7.76 -0.47 -2.39
CA GLY A 81 6.70 -1.06 -1.55
C GLY A 81 5.92 -2.17 -2.27
N ARG A 82 5.57 -1.95 -3.53
CA ARG A 82 4.84 -2.94 -4.34
C ARG A 82 5.71 -4.15 -4.67
N GLU A 83 6.96 -3.92 -5.07
CA GLU A 83 7.92 -4.98 -5.35
C GLU A 83 8.19 -5.84 -4.11
N TYR A 84 8.37 -5.20 -2.95
CA TYR A 84 8.52 -5.88 -1.68
C TYR A 84 7.33 -6.81 -1.39
N VAL A 85 6.11 -6.29 -1.47
CA VAL A 85 4.89 -7.10 -1.27
C VAL A 85 4.84 -8.27 -2.26
N LEU A 86 5.15 -8.05 -3.53
CA LEU A 86 5.15 -9.10 -4.55
C LEU A 86 6.18 -10.21 -4.27
N GLY A 87 7.29 -9.87 -3.61
CA GLY A 87 8.35 -10.80 -3.20
C GLY A 87 8.03 -11.64 -1.97
N LEU A 88 7.00 -11.28 -1.18
CA LEU A 88 6.59 -12.04 0.00
C LEU A 88 5.99 -13.40 -0.37
N ALA A 89 5.96 -14.34 0.58
CA ALA A 89 5.21 -15.58 0.40
C ALA A 89 3.72 -15.27 0.20
N ARG A 90 3.02 -16.08 -0.60
CA ARG A 90 1.60 -15.83 -0.93
C ARG A 90 0.70 -15.65 0.28
N ASP A 91 0.92 -16.45 1.33
CA ASP A 91 0.11 -16.35 2.55
C ASP A 91 0.33 -15.02 3.26
N ASP A 92 1.56 -14.49 3.27
CA ASP A 92 1.88 -13.21 3.87
C ASP A 92 1.30 -12.05 3.05
N GLN A 93 1.35 -12.14 1.72
CA GLN A 93 0.65 -11.20 0.83
C GLN A 93 -0.84 -11.13 1.15
N HIS A 94 -1.48 -12.29 1.29
CA HIS A 94 -2.91 -12.37 1.59
C HIS A 94 -3.24 -11.75 2.95
N ILE A 95 -2.46 -12.05 3.98
CA ILE A 95 -2.66 -11.49 5.31
C ILE A 95 -2.52 -9.96 5.27
N LEU A 96 -1.50 -9.43 4.60
CA LEU A 96 -1.30 -7.98 4.46
C LEU A 96 -2.46 -7.29 3.73
N ILE A 97 -2.97 -7.91 2.65
CA ILE A 97 -4.14 -7.41 1.93
C ILE A 97 -5.34 -7.36 2.87
N LEU A 98 -5.64 -8.44 3.59
CA LEU A 98 -6.81 -8.52 4.46
C LEU A 98 -6.69 -7.53 5.63
N LEU A 99 -5.51 -7.38 6.23
CA LEU A 99 -5.26 -6.38 7.27
C LEU A 99 -5.45 -4.95 6.76
N TYR A 100 -4.94 -4.64 5.57
CA TYR A 100 -5.11 -3.32 4.95
C TYR A 100 -6.59 -3.00 4.72
N PHE A 101 -7.36 -3.93 4.15
CA PHE A 101 -8.80 -3.70 3.94
C PHE A 101 -9.59 -3.64 5.25
N HIS A 102 -9.22 -4.42 6.26
CA HIS A 102 -9.83 -4.33 7.59
C HIS A 102 -9.60 -2.95 8.23
N LEU A 103 -8.40 -2.38 8.06
CA LEU A 103 -8.07 -1.03 8.52
C LEU A 103 -8.91 0.02 7.77
N VAL A 104 -8.99 -0.08 6.44
CA VAL A 104 -9.81 0.82 5.60
C VAL A 104 -11.28 0.75 6.01
N ASP A 105 -11.85 -0.45 6.16
CA ASP A 105 -13.26 -0.62 6.58
C ASP A 105 -13.51 -0.04 7.98
N SER A 106 -12.59 -0.26 8.92
CA SER A 106 -12.67 0.32 10.26
C SER A 106 -12.68 1.84 10.24
N LEU A 107 -11.89 2.45 9.36
CA LEU A 107 -11.85 3.91 9.18
C LEU A 107 -13.12 4.45 8.50
N LEU A 108 -13.66 3.73 7.50
CA LEU A 108 -14.94 4.08 6.86
C LEU A 108 -16.10 4.05 7.86
N ARG A 109 -16.16 3.03 8.72
CA ARG A 109 -17.19 2.93 9.77
C ARG A 109 -17.12 4.09 10.76
N ARG A 110 -15.92 4.54 11.13
CA ARG A 110 -15.71 5.71 12.01
C ARG A 110 -16.12 7.03 11.37
N ARG A 111 -16.08 7.14 10.04
CA ARG A 111 -16.43 8.35 9.30
C ARG A 111 -17.92 8.49 8.98
N LYS A 112 -18.76 7.47 9.22
CA LYS A 112 -20.21 7.60 9.01
C LYS A 112 -20.76 8.60 10.05
N PRO A 113 -21.31 9.76 9.63
CA PRO A 113 -22.08 10.59 10.56
C PRO A 113 -23.29 9.77 11.02
N VAL A 114 -23.58 9.83 12.32
CA VAL A 114 -24.86 9.34 12.85
C VAL A 114 -25.94 10.17 12.17
N VAL A 115 -26.63 9.57 11.19
CA VAL A 115 -27.83 10.17 10.61
C VAL A 115 -28.90 10.03 11.68
N HIS A 116 -29.10 11.09 12.44
CA HIS A 116 -30.27 11.29 13.30
C HIS A 116 -31.39 11.94 12.51
#